data_AF-A0A2S9G1Y7-F1
#
_entry.id   AF-A0A2S9G1Y7-F1
#
_cell.length_a   1.000
_cell.length_b   1.000
_cell.length_c   1.000
_cell.angle_alpha   90.00
_cell.angle_beta   90.00
_cell.angle_gamma   90.00
#
_symmetry.space_group_name_H-M   'P 1'
#
loop_
_entity.id
_entity.type
_entity.pdbx_description
1 polymer ?
#
loop_
_entity_poly.entity_id
_entity_poly.type
_entity_poly.pdbx_seq_one_letter_code
_entity_poly.pdbx_strand_id
1 'polypeptide(L)'
;FALTFPTVMQLITGFDFPFAAMGSVHLENHITQYRPIAATDTVSVAVRADNMREHRRGLLVDILTDVKVGNELAWQQVTTFLHQ
;
A
#
# COMPACT_ATOMS: atom_id res chain seq x y z
N PHE A 1 1.01 6.34 3.81
CA PHE A 1 2.25 6.42 3.00
C PHE A 1 3.55 6.55 3.80
N ALA A 2 3.85 7.62 4.55
CA ALA A 2 5.22 7.82 5.11
C ALA A 2 5.78 6.62 5.92
N LEU A 3 5.02 6.09 6.88
CA LEU A 3 5.43 4.93 7.68
C LEU A 3 5.55 3.63 6.87
N THR A 4 4.74 3.49 5.81
CA THR A 4 4.58 2.25 5.04
C THR A 4 5.39 2.25 3.74
N PHE A 5 5.97 3.39 3.36
CA PHE A 5 6.64 3.60 2.09
C PHE A 5 7.75 2.59 1.80
N PRO A 6 8.67 2.27 2.72
CA PRO A 6 9.73 1.29 2.45
C PRO A 6 9.17 -0.10 2.10
N THR A 7 8.15 -0.57 2.84
CA THR A 7 7.52 -1.89 2.60
C THR A 7 6.71 -1.90 1.31
N VAL A 8 6.03 -0.79 0.98
CA VAL A 8 5.36 -0.64 -0.31
C VAL A 8 6.37 -0.67 -1.46
N MET A 9 7.49 0.05 -1.34
CA MET A 9 8.56 0.02 -2.36
C MET A 9 9.13 -1.37 -2.54
N GLN A 10 9.42 -2.10 -1.46
CA GLN A 10 9.89 -3.48 -1.54
C GLN A 10 8.95 -4.38 -2.36
N LEU A 11 7.63 -4.22 -2.20
CA LEU A 11 6.64 -4.94 -3.00
C LEU A 11 6.65 -4.51 -4.47
N ILE A 12 6.51 -3.21 -4.75
CA ILE A 12 6.30 -2.74 -6.13
C ILE A 12 7.56 -2.73 -6.99
N THR A 13 8.74 -2.86 -6.37
CA THR A 13 10.01 -3.10 -7.09
C THR A 13 10.44 -4.56 -7.05
N GLY A 14 9.59 -5.46 -6.54
CA GLY A 14 9.82 -6.90 -6.54
C GLY A 14 9.85 -7.46 -7.96
N PHE A 15 10.64 -8.52 -8.18
CA PHE A 15 10.81 -9.13 -9.51
C PHE A 15 9.51 -9.68 -10.11
N ASP A 16 8.59 -10.11 -9.26
CA ASP A 16 7.29 -10.69 -9.59
C ASP A 16 6.16 -9.67 -9.68
N PHE A 17 6.44 -8.38 -9.42
CA PHE A 17 5.44 -7.33 -9.52
C PHE A 17 5.16 -7.01 -11.01
N PRO A 18 3.88 -6.89 -11.42
CA PRO A 18 3.49 -6.96 -12.84
C PRO A 18 3.92 -5.76 -13.71
N PHE A 19 4.45 -4.70 -13.12
CA PHE A 19 4.91 -3.51 -13.85
C PHE A 19 5.92 -2.69 -13.05
N ALA A 20 6.60 -1.76 -13.73
CA ALA A 20 7.60 -0.91 -13.08
C ALA A 20 6.95 0.12 -12.13
N ALA A 21 7.53 0.26 -10.94
CA ALA A 21 7.20 1.36 -10.02
C ALA A 21 7.42 2.74 -10.66
N MET A 22 8.50 2.88 -11.43
CA MET A 22 8.80 4.10 -12.18
C MET A 22 7.74 4.34 -13.26
N GLY A 23 7.21 5.57 -13.31
CA GLY A 23 6.14 5.95 -14.23
C GLY A 23 4.73 5.60 -13.76
N SER A 24 4.58 4.87 -12.65
CA SER A 24 3.28 4.64 -12.04
C SER A 24 2.75 5.90 -11.35
N VAL A 25 1.45 6.12 -11.45
CA VAL A 25 0.73 7.25 -10.85
C VAL A 25 -0.04 6.76 -9.64
N HIS A 26 0.20 7.34 -8.47
CA HIS A 26 -0.59 7.10 -7.28
C HIS A 26 -1.92 7.85 -7.41
N LEU A 27 -3.02 7.12 -7.63
CA LEU A 27 -4.29 7.68 -8.06
C LEU A 27 -5.25 7.94 -6.90
N GLU A 28 -5.38 6.97 -5.99
CA GLU A 28 -6.30 7.05 -4.86
C GLU A 28 -5.65 6.45 -3.62
N ASN A 29 -5.98 7.01 -2.46
CA ASN A 29 -5.55 6.50 -1.17
C ASN A 29 -6.67 6.60 -0.14
N HIS A 30 -7.17 5.46 0.32
CA HIS A 30 -8.15 5.40 1.39
C HIS A 30 -7.52 4.81 2.65
N ILE A 31 -7.73 5.48 3.78
CA ILE A 31 -7.18 5.10 5.08
C ILE A 31 -8.33 4.94 6.07
N THR A 32 -8.41 3.78 6.71
CA THR A 32 -9.28 3.53 7.86
C THR A 32 -8.41 3.38 9.09
N GLN A 33 -8.55 4.29 10.06
CA GLN A 33 -7.89 4.20 11.35
C GLN A 33 -8.86 3.58 12.37
N TYR A 34 -8.44 2.50 13.01
CA TYR A 34 -9.20 1.82 14.06
C TYR A 34 -8.81 2.30 15.46
N ARG A 35 -7.53 2.66 15.65
CA ARG A 35 -7.05 3.36 16.85
C ARG A 35 -5.91 4.33 16.51
N PRO A 36 -5.69 5.36 17.35
CA PRO A 36 -4.50 6.21 17.25
C PRO A 36 -3.21 5.38 17.37
N ILE A 37 -2.16 5.77 16.63
CA ILE A 37 -0.80 5.23 16.77
C ILE A 37 0.02 6.27 17.53
N ALA A 38 0.57 5.90 18.68
CA ALA A 38 1.42 6.78 19.48
C ALA A 38 2.86 6.81 18.94
N ALA A 39 3.61 7.88 19.21
CA ALA A 39 5.02 7.97 18.83
C ALA A 39 5.92 6.92 19.50
N THR A 40 5.44 6.33 20.61
CA THR A 40 6.11 5.24 21.35
C THR A 40 5.68 3.86 20.88
N ASP A 41 4.68 3.75 20.01
CA ASP A 41 4.20 2.46 19.54
C ASP A 41 5.25 1.83 18.60
N THR A 42 5.54 0.56 18.83
CA THR A 42 6.25 -0.26 17.82
C THR A 42 5.20 -0.86 16.89
N VAL A 43 5.36 -0.59 15.59
CA VAL A 43 4.42 -1.04 14.57
C VAL A 43 4.99 -2.20 13.76
N SER A 44 4.10 -3.10 13.32
CA SER A 44 4.38 -4.02 12.21
C SER A 44 3.57 -3.60 11.00
N VAL A 45 4.16 -3.77 9.81
CA VAL A 45 3.56 -3.39 8.53
C VAL A 45 3.52 -4.61 7.64
N ALA A 46 2.35 -4.93 7.10
CA ALA A 46 2.17 -5.94 6.07
C ALA A 46 1.56 -5.29 4.83
N VAL A 47 2.10 -5.61 3.66
CA VAL A 47 1.65 -5.06 2.38
C VAL A 47 1.43 -6.19 1.40
N ARG A 48 0.35 -6.11 0.61
CA ARG A 48 0.09 -7.03 -0.51
C ARG A 48 -0.55 -6.29 -1.69
N ALA A 49 -0.32 -6.79 -2.88
CA ALA A 49 -1.02 -6.35 -4.08
C ALA A 49 -2.35 -7.10 -4.21
N ASP A 50 -3.37 -6.44 -4.75
CA ASP A 50 -4.67 -7.04 -5.02
C ASP A 50 -5.38 -6.27 -6.15
N ASN A 51 -6.53 -6.80 -6.60
CA ASN A 51 -7.50 -6.12 -7.44
C ASN A 51 -6.90 -5.45 -8.69
N MET A 52 -6.03 -6.20 -9.37
CA MET A 52 -5.48 -5.77 -10.65
C MET A 52 -6.61 -5.72 -11.69
N ARG A 53 -6.77 -4.57 -12.35
CA ARG A 53 -7.90 -4.32 -13.25
C ARG A 53 -7.54 -3.36 -14.38
N GLU A 54 -8.20 -3.53 -15.52
CA GLU A 54 -8.04 -2.65 -16.67
C GLU A 54 -8.61 -1.25 -16.40
N HIS A 55 -7.97 -0.24 -16.99
CA HIS A 55 -8.43 1.13 -17.02
C HIS A 55 -8.14 1.75 -18.39
N ARG A 56 -8.94 2.71 -18.84
CA ARG A 56 -8.76 3.37 -20.16
C ARG A 56 -7.40 4.04 -20.38
N ARG A 57 -6.58 4.19 -19.32
CA ARG A 57 -5.24 4.79 -19.34
C ARG A 57 -4.13 3.79 -18.98
N GLY A 58 -4.42 2.49 -18.87
CA GLY A 58 -3.46 1.45 -18.50
C GLY A 58 -4.01 0.44 -17.49
N LEU A 59 -3.20 0.00 -16.53
CA LEU A 59 -3.58 -0.96 -15.50
C LEU A 59 -3.65 -0.32 -14.12
N LEU A 60 -4.69 -0.65 -13.37
CA LEU A 60 -4.79 -0.31 -11.95
C LEU A 60 -4.40 -1.52 -11.10
N VAL A 61 -3.73 -1.27 -9.98
CA VAL A 61 -3.52 -2.24 -8.91
C VAL A 61 -3.79 -1.57 -7.57
N ASP A 62 -4.36 -2.32 -6.64
CA ASP A 62 -4.51 -1.86 -5.27
C ASP A 62 -3.39 -2.47 -4.40
N ILE A 63 -2.77 -1.63 -3.59
CA ILE A 63 -1.81 -2.00 -2.57
C ILE A 63 -2.52 -1.90 -1.23
N LEU A 64 -2.77 -3.06 -0.63
CA LEU A 64 -3.42 -3.18 0.66
C LEU A 64 -2.35 -3.21 1.73
N THR A 65 -2.44 -2.30 2.69
CA THR A 65 -1.48 -2.17 3.78
C THR A 65 -2.18 -2.24 5.13
N ASP A 66 -1.71 -3.16 5.97
CA ASP A 66 -2.12 -3.27 7.37
C ASP A 66 -0.98 -2.80 8.27
N VAL A 67 -1.30 -1.93 9.22
CA VAL A 67 -0.39 -1.49 10.27
C VAL A 67 -0.95 -1.91 11.63
N LYS A 68 -0.18 -2.73 12.35
CA LYS A 68 -0.56 -3.26 13.66
C LYS A 68 0.34 -2.73 14.76
N VAL A 69 -0.23 -2.55 15.95
CA VAL A 69 0.52 -2.31 17.20
C VAL A 69 0.32 -3.55 18.07
N GLY A 70 1.41 -4.30 18.30
CA GLY A 70 1.28 -5.68 18.77
C GLY A 70 0.41 -6.50 17.81
N ASN A 71 -0.69 -7.06 18.31
CA ASN A 71 -1.62 -7.87 17.53
C ASN A 71 -2.87 -7.09 17.05
N GLU A 72 -3.01 -5.83 17.45
CA GLU A 72 -4.19 -5.02 17.13
C GLU A 72 -4.00 -4.27 15.80
N LEU A 73 -4.98 -4.38 14.90
CA LEU A 73 -5.01 -3.59 13.66
C LEU A 73 -5.31 -2.14 14.03
N ALA A 74 -4.30 -1.27 13.88
CA ALA A 74 -4.45 0.14 14.19
C ALA A 74 -4.90 0.95 12.97
N TRP A 75 -4.45 0.56 11.79
CA TRP A 75 -4.68 1.28 10.55
C TRP A 75 -4.65 0.32 9.36
N GLN A 76 -5.64 0.45 8.46
CA GLN A 76 -5.67 -0.19 7.16
C GLN A 76 -5.68 0.87 6.05
N GLN A 77 -4.95 0.62 4.97
CA GLN A 77 -4.87 1.50 3.81
C GLN A 77 -5.10 0.71 2.51
N VAL A 78 -5.86 1.29 1.59
CA VAL A 78 -5.91 0.87 0.19
C VAL A 78 -5.35 1.99 -0.66
N THR A 79 -4.27 1.69 -1.38
CA THR A 79 -3.63 2.61 -2.31
C THR A 79 -3.80 2.09 -3.73
N THR A 80 -4.36 2.88 -4.63
CA THR A 80 -4.48 2.50 -6.04
C THR A 80 -3.37 3.17 -6.85
N PHE A 81 -2.59 2.36 -7.57
CA PHE A 81 -1.64 2.82 -8.57
C PHE A 81 -2.15 2.57 -9.99
N LEU A 82 -1.87 3.50 -10.89
CA LEU A 82 -2.08 3.37 -12.34
C LEU A 82 -0.71 3.25 -13.03
N HIS A 83 -0.51 2.23 -13.84
CA HIS A 83 0.61 2.10 -14.76
C HIS A 83 0.13 2.28 -16.20
N GLN A 84 0.81 3.09 -17.01
CA GLN A 84 0.42 3.43 -18.39
C GLN A 84 1.24 2.69 -19.45
#